data_AF-A0A832CH80-F1
#
_entry.id   AF-A0A832CH80-F1
#
_cell.length_a   1.000
_cell.length_b   1.000
_cell.length_c   1.000
_cell.angle_alpha   90.00
_cell.angle_beta   90.00
_cell.angle_gamma   90.00
#
_symmetry.space_group_name_H-M   'P 1'
#
loop_
_entity.id
_entity.type
_entity.pdbx_description
1 polymer ?
#
loop_
_entity_poly.entity_id
_entity_poly.type
_entity_poly.pdbx_seq_one_letter_code
_entity_poly.pdbx_strand_id
1 'polypeptide(L)'
;MSSSRENISIIELEGKAIIGLIVDVELEDCSNPSGWKKIIARDRNGTMYETKCIEPQAAKRNFLVISSYASRWSNLIVENK
;
A
#
# COMPACT_ATOMS: atom_id res chain seq x y z
N MET A 1 -4.65 13.89 15.20
CA MET A 1 -3.21 13.53 15.18
C MET A 1 -2.81 13.36 13.73
N SER A 2 -1.82 14.14 13.26
CA SER A 2 -1.27 13.97 11.92
C SER A 2 -0.56 12.62 11.88
N SER A 3 -1.19 11.60 11.29
CA SER A 3 -0.49 10.35 10.99
C SER A 3 0.51 10.68 9.87
N SER A 4 1.77 10.90 10.22
CA SER A 4 2.83 11.10 9.23
C SER A 4 2.93 9.84 8.38
N ARG A 5 2.68 9.98 7.06
CA ARG A 5 2.82 8.89 6.10
C ARG A 5 4.21 8.96 5.48
N GLU A 6 4.90 7.82 5.43
CA GLU A 6 6.21 7.71 4.82
C GLU A 6 6.07 7.54 3.30
N ASN A 7 6.85 8.29 2.53
CA ASN A 7 6.86 8.14 1.08
C ASN A 7 7.59 6.86 0.69
N ILE A 8 6.99 6.06 -0.18
CA ILE A 8 7.56 4.80 -0.66
C ILE A 8 7.42 4.67 -2.19
N SER A 9 8.34 3.95 -2.82
CA SER A 9 8.17 3.57 -4.22
C SER A 9 7.17 2.41 -4.36
N ILE A 10 6.52 2.30 -5.52
CA ILE A 10 5.59 1.19 -5.80
C ILE A 10 6.31 -0.15 -5.66
N ILE A 11 7.54 -0.26 -6.19
CA ILE A 11 8.32 -1.51 -6.20
C ILE A 11 8.67 -1.94 -4.78
N GLU A 12 9.09 -1.00 -3.93
CA GLU A 12 9.42 -1.30 -2.53
C GLU A 12 8.17 -1.68 -1.73
N LEU A 13 7.04 -1.00 -1.98
CA LEU A 13 5.77 -1.33 -1.36
C LEU A 13 5.30 -2.74 -1.76
N GLU A 14 5.39 -3.08 -3.04
CA GLU A 14 5.08 -4.42 -3.53
C GLU A 14 5.99 -5.48 -2.90
N GLY A 15 7.29 -5.22 -2.82
CA GLY A 15 8.26 -6.10 -2.15
C GLY A 15 7.87 -6.37 -0.69
N LYS A 16 7.51 -5.33 0.07
CA LYS A 16 6.99 -5.48 1.45
C LYS A 16 5.70 -6.29 1.50
N ALA A 17 4.79 -6.10 0.55
CA ALA A 17 3.53 -6.83 0.49
C ALA A 17 3.73 -8.32 0.18
N ILE A 18 4.61 -8.65 -0.78
CA ILE A 18 4.95 -10.04 -1.16
C ILE A 18 5.44 -10.86 0.03
N ILE A 19 6.30 -10.26 0.87
CA ILE A 19 6.81 -10.91 2.08
C ILE A 19 5.85 -10.80 3.28
N GLY A 20 4.63 -10.30 3.05
CA GLY A 20 3.53 -10.25 4.00
C GLY A 20 3.63 -9.18 5.07
N LEU A 21 4.49 -8.17 4.94
CA LEU A 21 4.62 -7.07 5.91
C LEU A 21 3.47 -6.05 5.83
N ILE A 22 2.81 -5.95 4.68
CA ILE A 22 1.65 -5.07 4.49
C ILE A 22 0.38 -5.79 4.90
N VAL A 23 -0.44 -5.15 5.73
CA VAL A 23 -1.69 -5.70 6.28
C VAL A 23 -2.94 -5.03 5.74
N ASP A 24 -2.81 -3.83 5.19
CA ASP A 24 -3.94 -3.03 4.73
C ASP A 24 -3.51 -2.08 3.62
N VAL A 25 -4.39 -1.86 2.65
CA VAL A 25 -4.10 -1.12 1.41
C VAL A 25 -5.36 -0.40 0.95
N GLU A 26 -5.22 0.89 0.63
CA GLU A 26 -6.29 1.75 0.13
C GLU A 26 -5.84 2.56 -1.08
N LEU A 27 -6.80 3.03 -1.88
CA LEU A 27 -6.57 4.00 -2.95
C LEU A 27 -7.16 5.35 -2.56
N GLU A 28 -6.33 6.38 -2.56
CA GLU A 28 -6.77 7.76 -2.36
C GLU A 28 -6.61 8.59 -3.64
N ASP A 29 -7.49 9.56 -3.81
CA ASP A 29 -7.39 10.54 -4.89
C ASP A 29 -6.28 11.56 -4.61
N CYS A 30 -5.57 11.94 -5.66
CA CYS A 30 -4.63 13.04 -5.62
C CYS A 30 -5.31 14.36 -5.98
N SER A 31 -4.95 15.43 -5.26
CA SER A 31 -5.43 16.77 -5.56
C SER A 31 -4.84 17.32 -6.87
N ASN A 32 -3.62 16.90 -7.23
CA ASN A 32 -2.94 17.31 -8.45
C ASN A 32 -1.91 16.24 -8.88
N PRO A 33 -1.95 15.71 -10.13
CA PRO A 33 -2.96 15.96 -11.17
C PRO A 33 -4.33 15.39 -10.79
N SER A 34 -5.42 16.04 -11.24
CA SER A 34 -6.78 15.55 -10.98
C SER A 34 -7.00 14.17 -11.63
N GLY A 35 -7.74 13.30 -10.94
CA GLY A 35 -8.05 11.94 -11.36
C GLY A 35 -6.95 10.92 -11.06
N TRP A 36 -5.72 11.37 -10.79
CA TRP A 36 -4.64 10.48 -10.38
C TRP A 36 -4.88 9.97 -8.97
N LYS A 37 -4.29 8.82 -8.67
CA LYS A 37 -4.45 8.16 -7.37
C LYS A 37 -3.12 7.80 -6.76
N LYS A 38 -3.06 7.75 -5.44
CA LYS A 38 -1.94 7.18 -4.68
C LYS A 38 -2.40 5.99 -3.88
N ILE A 39 -1.49 5.07 -3.62
CA ILE A 39 -1.73 3.90 -2.79
C ILE A 39 -1.30 4.25 -1.39
N ILE A 40 -2.20 4.03 -0.43
CA ILE A 40 -1.90 4.11 1.00
C ILE A 40 -1.81 2.68 1.51
N ALA A 41 -0.80 2.39 2.31
CA ALA A 41 -0.63 1.08 2.90
C ALA A 41 -0.24 1.18 4.36
N ARG A 42 -0.63 0.17 5.13
CA ARG A 42 -0.22 0.01 6.53
C ARG A 42 0.54 -1.29 6.68
N ASP A 43 1.66 -1.23 7.38
CA ASP A 43 2.39 -2.44 7.76
C ASP A 43 1.90 -3.00 9.11
N ARG A 44 2.46 -4.16 9.48
CA ARG A 44 2.17 -4.84 10.76
C ARG A 44 2.53 -4.01 11.99
N ASN A 45 3.52 -3.11 11.87
CA ASN A 45 3.96 -2.25 12.97
C ASN A 45 3.09 -0.99 13.10
N GLY A 46 2.12 -0.80 12.20
CA GLY A 46 1.26 0.37 12.17
C GLY A 46 1.86 1.56 11.41
N THR A 47 3.01 1.39 10.76
CA THR A 47 3.60 2.42 9.90
C THR A 47 2.74 2.59 8.65
N MET A 48 2.41 3.84 8.36
CA MET A 48 1.63 4.22 7.18
C MET A 48 2.57 4.66 6.07
N TYR A 49 2.40 4.07 4.89
CA TYR A 49 3.11 4.42 3.67
C TYR A 49 2.18 5.08 2.67
N GLU A 50 2.73 5.99 1.86
CA GLU A 50 2.06 6.53 0.68
C GLU A 50 2.97 6.52 -0.54
N THR A 51 2.40 6.20 -1.70
CA THR A 51 3.10 6.34 -2.98
C THR A 51 2.96 7.76 -3.52
N LYS A 52 3.80 8.10 -4.50
CA LYS A 52 3.50 9.23 -5.40
C LYS A 52 2.17 9.00 -6.11
N CYS A 53 1.61 10.09 -6.64
CA CYS A 53 0.45 10.01 -7.52
C CYS A 53 0.78 9.22 -8.78
N ILE A 54 -0.14 8.35 -9.18
CA ILE A 54 -0.03 7.42 -10.30
C ILE A 54 -1.22 7.65 -11.23
N GLU A 55 -0.99 7.50 -12.52
CA GLU A 55 -2.02 7.48 -13.55
C GLU A 55 -3.13 6.44 -13.20
N PRO A 56 -4.42 6.75 -13.42
CA PRO A 56 -5.53 6.00 -12.84
C PRO A 56 -5.51 4.50 -13.15
N GLN A 57 -5.17 4.10 -14.38
CA GLN A 57 -5.15 2.68 -14.73
C GLN A 57 -3.98 1.96 -14.06
N ALA A 58 -2.79 2.58 -14.07
CA ALA A 58 -1.63 2.06 -13.36
C ALA A 58 -1.89 1.95 -11.85
N ALA A 59 -2.54 2.95 -11.23
CA ALA A 59 -2.90 2.90 -9.81
C ALA A 59 -3.80 1.70 -9.48
N LYS A 60 -4.85 1.47 -10.29
CA LYS A 60 -5.76 0.33 -10.12
C LYS A 60 -5.04 -1.02 -10.24
N ARG A 61 -4.17 -1.17 -11.25
CA ARG A 61 -3.39 -2.42 -11.44
C ARG A 61 -2.48 -2.71 -10.25
N ASN A 62 -1.69 -1.71 -9.83
CA ASN A 62 -0.78 -1.86 -8.70
C ASN A 62 -1.53 -2.12 -7.39
N PHE A 63 -2.65 -1.42 -7.16
CA PHE A 63 -3.52 -1.67 -6.01
C PHE A 63 -3.97 -3.12 -5.95
N LEU A 64 -4.52 -3.67 -7.05
CA LEU A 64 -4.99 -5.06 -7.07
C LEU A 64 -3.87 -6.07 -6.77
N VAL A 65 -2.67 -5.86 -7.31
CA VAL A 65 -1.50 -6.71 -7.04
C VAL A 65 -1.13 -6.66 -5.56
N ILE A 66 -0.93 -5.46 -5.02
CA ILE A 66 -0.50 -5.26 -3.62
C ILE A 66 -1.58 -5.77 -2.65
N SER A 67 -2.85 -5.46 -2.91
CA SER A 67 -3.99 -5.96 -2.12
C SER A 67 -4.08 -7.48 -2.17
N SER A 68 -3.80 -8.12 -3.31
CA SER A 68 -3.80 -9.59 -3.39
C SER A 68 -2.77 -10.21 -2.46
N TYR A 69 -1.58 -9.60 -2.33
CA TYR A 69 -0.57 -10.03 -1.39
C TYR A 69 -0.96 -9.74 0.05
N ALA A 70 -1.47 -8.54 0.33
CA ALA A 70 -1.93 -8.17 1.67
C ALA A 70 -3.03 -9.11 2.17
N SER A 71 -4.07 -9.37 1.38
CA SER A 71 -5.17 -10.27 1.77
C SER A 71 -4.74 -11.73 1.89
N ARG A 72 -3.84 -12.20 1.01
CA ARG A 72 -3.42 -13.60 0.97
C ARG A 72 -2.41 -13.95 2.06
N TRP A 73 -1.44 -13.08 2.34
CA TRP A 73 -0.33 -13.38 3.24
C TRP A 73 -0.52 -12.87 4.66
N SER A 74 -1.27 -11.78 4.88
CA SER A 74 -1.49 -11.24 6.23
C SER A 74 -2.06 -12.27 7.20
N ASN A 75 -2.98 -13.12 6.73
CA ASN A 75 -3.63 -14.17 7.53
C ASN A 75 -2.80 -15.46 7.70
N LEU A 76 -1.78 -15.67 6.86
CA LEU A 76 -0.99 -16.92 6.85
C LEU A 76 0.30 -16.84 7.65
N ILE A 77 0.85 -15.64 7.84
CA ILE A 77 2.03 -15.43 8.67
C ILE A 77 1.55 -15.17 10.10
N VAL A 78 1.34 -16.26 10.83
CA VAL A 78 1.07 -16.25 12.27
C VAL A 78 2.41 -16.14 12.99
N GLU A 79 2.67 -15.01 13.65
CA GLU A 79 3.78 -14.94 14.61
C GLU A 79 3.37 -15.74 15.84
N ASN A 80 4.13 -16.82 16.14
CA ASN A 80 4.05 -17.45 17.44
C ASN A 80 4.53 -16.42 18.47
N LYS A 81 3.60 -15.95 19.32
CA LYS A 81 3.92 -15.15 20.51
C LYS A 81 4.63 -16.01 21.55
#